data_AF-A0A539EI41-F1
#
_entry.id   AF-A0A539EI41-F1
#
_cell.length_a   1.000
_cell.length_b   1.000
_cell.length_c   1.000
_cell.angle_alpha   90.00
_cell.angle_beta   90.00
_cell.angle_gamma   90.00
#
_symmetry.space_group_name_H-M   'P 1'
#
loop_
_entity.id
_entity.type
_entity.pdbx_description
1 polymer ?
#
loop_
_entity_poly.entity_id
_entity_poly.type
_entity_poly.pdbx_seq_one_letter_code
_entity_poly.pdbx_strand_id
1 'polypeptide(L)'
;MNLLNLYFTPFAAAMVVAAVYFSEPDATTKYLSFGLLLFSLVVNHWFSKNTYRFVGWAGRLKILQVWLTFLWSALLAYLLMPYWAPMWLLLTMPPVTAAMYQGRAQTLGTAAVCSASVLGLYWVYERNVGMPLGAVMWAQGTLQALFIPVLAAFVHELAQTALRMRDSARQ
;
A
#
# COMPACT_ATOMS: atom_id res chain seq x y z
N MET A 1 16.27 5.05 -9.17
CA MET A 1 16.44 5.41 -7.75
C MET A 1 15.25 4.89 -6.95
N ASN A 2 15.57 4.18 -5.87
CA ASN A 2 14.74 3.19 -5.18
C ASN A 2 13.88 3.83 -4.06
N LEU A 3 13.21 4.96 -4.36
CA LEU A 3 12.36 5.67 -3.38
C LEU A 3 11.29 4.75 -2.78
N LEU A 4 10.85 3.73 -3.55
CA LEU A 4 9.98 2.70 -3.04
C LEU A 4 10.60 1.92 -1.87
N ASN A 5 11.74 1.26 -2.11
CA ASN A 5 12.38 0.45 -1.07
C ASN A 5 12.95 1.30 0.06
N LEU A 6 13.28 2.57 -0.20
CA LEU A 6 13.84 3.46 0.81
C LEU A 6 12.80 3.91 1.85
N TYR A 7 11.53 4.07 1.46
CA TYR A 7 10.51 4.66 2.34
C TYR A 7 9.27 3.77 2.56
N PHE A 8 8.81 3.05 1.55
CA PHE A 8 7.58 2.25 1.65
C PHE A 8 7.79 0.95 2.40
N THR A 9 8.92 0.32 2.15
CA THR A 9 9.33 -0.90 2.82
C THR A 9 9.56 -0.71 4.33
N PRO A 10 10.30 0.32 4.80
CA PRO A 10 10.38 0.60 6.24
C PRO A 10 9.05 1.07 6.83
N PHE A 11 8.20 1.76 6.07
CA PHE A 11 6.85 2.09 6.53
C PHE A 11 6.03 0.82 6.82
N ALA A 12 5.96 -0.11 5.87
CA ALA A 12 5.24 -1.36 6.06
C ALA A 12 5.83 -2.19 7.22
N ALA A 13 7.16 -2.22 7.35
CA ALA A 13 7.82 -2.88 8.46
C ALA A 13 7.48 -2.23 9.81
N ALA A 14 7.55 -0.89 9.90
CA ALA A 14 7.21 -0.15 11.11
C ALA A 14 5.74 -0.38 11.51
N MET A 15 4.83 -0.37 10.53
CA MET A 15 3.42 -0.69 10.73
C MET A 15 3.23 -2.10 11.31
N VAL A 16 3.85 -3.11 10.71
CA VAL A 16 3.71 -4.51 11.16
C VAL A 16 4.33 -4.71 12.54
N VAL A 17 5.52 -4.14 12.79
CA VAL A 17 6.19 -4.22 14.09
C VAL A 17 5.34 -3.53 15.17
N ALA A 18 4.80 -2.36 14.89
CA ALA A 18 3.89 -1.67 15.82
C ALA A 18 2.63 -2.49 16.08
N ALA A 19 2.00 -3.05 15.03
CA ALA A 19 0.83 -3.89 15.18
C ALA A 19 1.10 -5.10 16.09
N VAL A 20 2.22 -5.80 15.87
CA VAL A 20 2.60 -6.96 16.67
C VAL A 20 2.97 -6.57 18.10
N TYR A 21 3.66 -5.45 18.30
CA TYR A 21 4.08 -5.01 19.62
C TYR A 21 2.91 -4.55 20.48
N PHE A 22 1.97 -3.77 19.92
CA PHE A 22 0.86 -3.21 20.70
C PHE A 22 -0.35 -4.14 20.84
N SER A 23 -0.55 -5.05 19.89
CA SER A 23 -1.82 -5.78 19.76
C SER A 23 -1.71 -7.26 20.06
N GLU A 24 -0.50 -7.74 20.38
CA GLU A 24 -0.17 -9.14 20.72
C GLU A 24 -1.02 -10.18 19.97
N PRO A 25 -0.93 -10.23 18.62
CA PRO A 25 -1.78 -11.10 17.82
C PRO A 25 -1.50 -12.58 18.07
N ASP A 26 -2.46 -13.44 17.71
CA ASP A 26 -2.29 -14.90 17.78
C ASP A 26 -0.97 -15.34 17.11
N ALA A 27 -0.37 -16.41 17.65
CA ALA A 27 0.92 -16.91 17.18
C ALA A 27 0.91 -17.16 15.66
N THR A 28 -0.18 -17.71 15.14
CA THR A 28 -0.34 -17.99 13.70
C THR A 28 -0.30 -16.70 12.87
N THR A 29 -1.10 -15.71 13.26
CA THR A 29 -1.17 -14.41 12.57
C THR A 29 0.18 -13.69 12.63
N LYS A 30 0.84 -13.70 13.80
CA LYS A 30 2.17 -13.11 13.98
C LYS A 30 3.20 -13.71 13.02
N TYR A 31 3.33 -15.03 12.97
CA TYR A 31 4.32 -15.69 12.10
C TYR A 31 3.98 -15.50 10.62
N LEU A 32 2.70 -15.56 10.24
CA LEU A 32 2.28 -15.29 8.86
C LEU A 32 2.58 -13.84 8.44
N SER A 33 2.29 -12.85 9.29
CA SER A 33 2.58 -11.46 8.99
C SER A 33 4.08 -11.18 8.86
N PHE A 34 4.92 -11.74 9.74
CA PHE A 34 6.37 -11.61 9.60
C PHE A 34 6.90 -12.35 8.38
N GLY A 35 6.41 -13.56 8.10
CA GLY A 35 6.79 -14.32 6.92
C GLY A 35 6.44 -13.57 5.64
N LEU A 36 5.25 -12.97 5.57
CA LEU A 36 4.80 -12.20 4.41
C LEU A 36 5.56 -10.88 4.28
N LEU A 37 5.88 -10.21 5.40
CA LEU A 37 6.75 -9.03 5.41
C LEU A 37 8.15 -9.38 4.87
N LEU A 38 8.80 -10.43 5.39
CA LEU A 38 10.10 -10.90 4.93
C LEU A 38 10.08 -11.32 3.45
N PHE A 39 9.03 -12.02 3.03
CA PHE A 39 8.87 -12.38 1.63
C PHE A 39 8.74 -11.14 0.73
N SER A 40 7.93 -10.16 1.15
CA SER A 40 7.80 -8.89 0.43
C SER A 40 9.14 -8.13 0.33
N LEU A 41 9.98 -8.20 1.38
CA LEU A 41 11.32 -7.61 1.41
C LEU A 41 12.24 -8.27 0.37
N VAL A 42 12.28 -9.60 0.37
CA VAL A 42 13.10 -10.38 -0.56
C VAL A 42 12.68 -10.11 -2.00
N VAL A 43 11.39 -10.16 -2.29
CA VAL A 43 10.85 -9.89 -3.63
C VAL A 43 11.17 -8.46 -4.06
N ASN A 44 10.91 -7.45 -3.22
CA ASN A 44 11.22 -6.05 -3.55
C ASN A 44 12.72 -5.81 -3.74
N HIS A 45 13.58 -6.44 -2.93
CA HIS A 45 15.03 -6.37 -3.11
C HIS A 45 15.48 -6.98 -4.44
N TRP A 46 14.91 -8.14 -4.80
CA TRP A 46 15.21 -8.81 -6.05
C TRP A 46 14.80 -7.97 -7.28
N PHE A 47 13.59 -7.38 -7.24
CA PHE A 47 13.14 -6.47 -8.31
C PHE A 47 14.06 -5.27 -8.47
N SER A 48 14.48 -4.63 -7.38
CA SER A 48 15.40 -3.48 -7.48
C SER A 48 16.75 -3.84 -8.06
N LYS A 49 17.30 -5.02 -7.73
CA LYS A 49 18.57 -5.49 -8.27
C LYS A 49 18.47 -5.82 -9.77
N ASN A 50 17.37 -6.45 -10.19
CA ASN A 50 17.18 -6.88 -11.57
C ASN A 50 16.57 -5.82 -12.50
N THR A 51 16.06 -4.70 -11.99
CA THR A 51 15.48 -3.63 -12.82
C THR A 51 16.49 -3.09 -13.84
N TYR A 52 17.77 -3.01 -13.48
CA TYR A 52 18.83 -2.53 -14.40
C TYR A 52 19.20 -3.53 -15.50
N ARG A 53 18.96 -4.83 -15.27
CA ARG A 53 19.28 -5.89 -16.24
C ARG A 53 18.26 -5.95 -17.39
N PHE A 54 17.04 -5.45 -17.15
CA PHE A 54 15.93 -5.53 -18.09
C PHE A 54 15.41 -4.13 -18.47
N VAL A 55 16.28 -3.29 -19.04
CA VAL A 55 15.96 -1.89 -19.42
C VAL A 55 14.75 -1.82 -20.35
N GLY A 56 14.61 -2.74 -21.31
CA GLY A 56 13.45 -2.80 -22.22
C GLY A 56 12.13 -3.19 -21.56
N TRP A 57 12.16 -3.80 -20.37
CA TRP A 57 10.97 -4.22 -19.61
C TRP A 57 10.73 -3.35 -18.37
N ALA A 58 11.54 -2.31 -18.14
CA ALA A 58 11.48 -1.49 -16.94
C ALA A 58 10.08 -0.89 -16.69
N GLY A 59 9.33 -0.52 -17.74
CA GLY A 59 7.95 -0.04 -17.62
C GLY A 59 6.99 -1.10 -17.05
N ARG A 60 7.05 -2.33 -17.57
CA ARG A 60 6.20 -3.45 -17.11
C ARG A 60 6.56 -3.90 -15.69
N LEU A 61 7.86 -3.90 -15.37
CA LEU A 61 8.35 -4.25 -14.03
C LEU A 61 7.84 -3.27 -12.97
N LYS A 62 7.77 -1.96 -13.27
CA LYS A 62 7.20 -0.96 -12.36
C LYS A 62 5.70 -1.18 -12.11
N ILE A 63 4.93 -1.48 -13.16
CA ILE A 63 3.50 -1.80 -13.02
C ILE A 63 3.32 -3.04 -12.15
N LEU A 64 4.10 -4.10 -12.42
CA LEU A 64 4.08 -5.32 -11.63
C LEU A 64 4.43 -5.06 -10.17
N GLN A 65 5.40 -4.19 -9.90
CA GLN A 65 5.78 -3.80 -8.53
C GLN A 65 4.64 -3.09 -7.79
N VAL A 66 3.85 -2.25 -8.47
CA VAL A 66 2.67 -1.60 -7.87
C VAL A 66 1.65 -2.65 -7.43
N TRP A 67 1.36 -3.62 -8.28
CA TRP A 67 0.39 -4.67 -7.99
C TRP A 67 0.88 -5.69 -6.96
N LEU A 68 2.17 -6.01 -6.96
CA LEU A 68 2.77 -6.80 -5.88
C LEU A 68 2.69 -6.07 -4.55
N THR A 69 2.99 -4.76 -4.53
CA THR A 69 2.84 -3.93 -3.33
C THR A 69 1.40 -3.93 -2.83
N PHE A 70 0.43 -3.85 -3.74
CA PHE A 70 -0.99 -3.98 -3.42
C PHE A 70 -1.31 -5.35 -2.82
N LEU A 71 -0.87 -6.44 -3.46
CA LEU A 71 -1.11 -7.81 -2.98
C LEU A 71 -0.60 -7.99 -1.53
N TRP A 72 0.65 -7.59 -1.26
CA TRP A 72 1.21 -7.71 0.09
C TRP A 72 0.49 -6.82 1.09
N SER A 73 0.19 -5.57 0.70
CA SER A 73 -0.51 -4.62 1.56
C SER A 73 -1.93 -5.08 1.91
N ALA A 74 -2.65 -5.64 0.94
CA ALA A 74 -3.99 -6.17 1.12
C ALA A 74 -3.99 -7.40 2.04
N LEU A 75 -3.04 -8.33 1.84
CA LEU A 75 -2.88 -9.51 2.70
C LEU A 75 -2.49 -9.14 4.13
N LEU A 76 -1.54 -8.21 4.31
CA LEU A 76 -1.16 -7.72 5.64
C LEU A 76 -2.31 -6.97 6.31
N ALA A 77 -3.04 -6.12 5.58
CA ALA A 77 -4.21 -5.45 6.11
C ALA A 77 -5.29 -6.46 6.52
N TYR A 78 -5.56 -7.48 5.70
CA TYR A 78 -6.49 -8.55 6.07
C TYR A 78 -6.05 -9.38 7.29
N LEU A 79 -4.75 -9.54 7.55
CA LEU A 79 -4.31 -10.30 8.71
C LEU A 79 -4.32 -9.46 10.00
N LEU A 80 -3.96 -8.18 9.90
CA LEU A 80 -3.64 -7.35 11.07
C LEU A 80 -4.68 -6.27 11.38
N MET A 81 -5.61 -5.96 10.48
CA MET A 81 -6.65 -4.96 10.71
C MET A 81 -7.54 -5.20 11.94
N PRO A 82 -7.83 -6.45 12.39
CA PRO A 82 -8.57 -6.68 13.63
C PRO A 82 -7.78 -6.30 14.88
N TYR A 83 -6.45 -6.38 14.77
CA TYR A 83 -5.52 -6.16 15.87
C TYR A 83 -5.10 -4.70 15.96
N TRP A 84 -4.89 -4.04 14.82
CA TRP A 84 -4.43 -2.65 14.78
C TRP A 84 -5.21 -1.81 13.76
N ALA A 85 -5.93 -0.83 14.28
CA ALA A 85 -6.84 0.02 13.50
C ALA A 85 -6.20 0.72 12.27
N PRO A 86 -4.97 1.26 12.29
CA PRO A 86 -4.42 2.00 11.16
C PRO A 86 -3.87 1.11 10.02
N MET A 87 -4.03 -0.22 10.08
CA MET A 87 -3.51 -1.15 9.06
C MET A 87 -4.00 -0.87 7.63
N TRP A 88 -5.16 -0.23 7.47
CA TRP A 88 -5.66 0.22 6.18
C TRP A 88 -4.70 1.19 5.46
N LEU A 89 -3.81 1.89 6.18
CA LEU A 89 -2.79 2.75 5.60
C LEU A 89 -1.80 1.98 4.70
N LEU A 90 -1.66 0.67 4.85
CA LEU A 90 -0.87 -0.10 3.88
C LEU A 90 -1.47 0.00 2.47
N LEU A 91 -2.79 0.10 2.35
CA LEU A 91 -3.47 0.25 1.06
C LEU A 91 -3.30 1.63 0.43
N THR A 92 -2.71 2.61 1.12
CA THR A 92 -2.28 3.87 0.48
C THR A 92 -0.96 3.71 -0.25
N MET A 93 -0.15 2.70 0.08
CA MET A 93 1.19 2.51 -0.49
C MET A 93 1.16 2.23 -2.01
N PRO A 94 0.27 1.38 -2.55
CA PRO A 94 0.20 1.13 -3.99
C PRO A 94 -0.14 2.36 -4.84
N PRO A 95 -1.15 3.19 -4.52
CA PRO A 95 -1.43 4.37 -5.33
C PRO A 95 -0.36 5.46 -5.20
N VAL A 96 0.27 5.62 -4.03
CA VAL A 96 1.42 6.53 -3.88
C VAL A 96 2.60 6.02 -4.73
N THR A 97 2.81 4.71 -4.77
CA THR A 97 3.78 4.06 -5.68
C THR A 97 3.44 4.32 -7.16
N ALA A 98 2.17 4.17 -7.53
CA ALA A 98 1.69 4.44 -8.88
C ALA A 98 1.91 5.92 -9.25
N ALA A 99 1.66 6.85 -8.32
CA ALA A 99 1.86 8.28 -8.54
C ALA A 99 3.28 8.65 -8.96
N MET A 100 4.29 7.90 -8.50
CA MET A 100 5.70 8.14 -8.80
C MET A 100 6.15 7.57 -10.15
N TYR A 101 5.45 6.55 -10.66
CA TYR A 101 5.91 5.77 -11.83
C TYR A 101 4.95 5.77 -13.01
N GLN A 102 3.69 6.16 -12.81
CA GLN A 102 2.59 6.01 -13.74
C GLN A 102 1.86 7.34 -13.96
N GLY A 103 0.98 7.38 -14.96
CA GLY A 103 0.15 8.55 -15.25
C GLY A 103 -0.95 8.77 -14.21
N ARG A 104 -1.59 9.94 -14.28
CA ARG A 104 -2.70 10.32 -13.38
C ARG A 104 -3.86 9.33 -13.40
N ALA A 105 -4.28 8.90 -14.59
CA ALA A 105 -5.39 7.94 -14.73
C ALA A 105 -5.07 6.58 -14.10
N GLN A 106 -3.84 6.09 -14.29
CA GLN A 106 -3.38 4.83 -13.69
C GLN A 106 -3.29 4.93 -12.17
N THR A 107 -2.77 6.05 -11.66
CA THR A 107 -2.71 6.34 -10.22
C THR A 107 -4.08 6.33 -9.56
N LEU A 108 -5.05 7.02 -10.17
CA LEU A 108 -6.44 7.03 -9.71
C LEU A 108 -7.09 5.65 -9.83
N GLY A 109 -6.78 4.88 -10.88
CA GLY A 109 -7.24 3.50 -11.02
C GLY A 109 -6.74 2.61 -9.89
N THR A 110 -5.45 2.67 -9.56
CA THR A 110 -4.88 1.93 -8.42
C THR A 110 -5.52 2.39 -7.10
N ALA A 111 -5.75 3.69 -6.94
CA ALA A 111 -6.39 4.23 -5.74
C ALA A 111 -7.83 3.74 -5.59
N ALA A 112 -8.60 3.70 -6.68
CA ALA A 112 -9.96 3.16 -6.69
C ALA A 112 -9.99 1.69 -6.26
N VAL A 113 -9.08 0.86 -6.77
CA VAL A 113 -8.95 -0.54 -6.36
C VAL A 113 -8.61 -0.67 -4.88
N CYS A 114 -7.67 0.14 -4.38
CA CYS A 114 -7.31 0.13 -2.96
C CYS A 114 -8.46 0.60 -2.06
N SER A 115 -9.22 1.60 -2.49
CA SER A 115 -10.40 2.12 -1.79
C SER A 115 -11.50 1.07 -1.70
N ALA A 116 -11.78 0.41 -2.83
CA ALA A 116 -12.72 -0.70 -2.88
C ALA A 116 -12.24 -1.87 -1.99
N SER A 117 -10.93 -2.10 -1.93
CA SER A 117 -10.35 -3.14 -1.06
C SER A 117 -10.54 -2.83 0.42
N VAL A 118 -10.40 -1.56 0.86
CA VAL A 118 -10.72 -1.18 2.25
C VAL A 118 -12.17 -1.52 2.59
N LEU A 119 -13.12 -1.10 1.75
CA LEU A 119 -14.54 -1.41 1.96
C LEU A 119 -14.80 -2.92 1.92
N GLY A 120 -14.13 -3.63 1.00
CA GLY A 120 -14.18 -5.08 0.90
C GLY A 120 -13.66 -5.77 2.17
N LEU A 121 -12.60 -5.26 2.80
CA LEU A 121 -12.10 -5.77 4.07
C LEU A 121 -13.15 -5.61 5.18
N TYR A 122 -13.73 -4.41 5.34
CA TYR A 122 -14.83 -4.20 6.30
C TYR A 122 -16.00 -5.16 6.06
N TRP A 123 -16.40 -5.33 4.80
CA TRP A 123 -17.45 -6.28 4.42
C TRP A 123 -17.11 -7.74 4.76
N VAL A 124 -15.88 -8.20 4.46
CA VAL A 124 -15.42 -9.55 4.80
C VAL A 124 -15.41 -9.75 6.31
N TYR A 125 -14.99 -8.76 7.09
CA TYR A 125 -15.00 -8.85 8.56
C TYR A 125 -16.40 -8.95 9.13
N GLU A 126 -17.34 -8.13 8.66
CA GLU A 126 -18.74 -8.23 9.06
C GLU A 126 -19.27 -9.65 8.87
N ARG A 127 -18.96 -10.25 7.72
CA ARG A 127 -19.39 -11.61 7.38
C ARG A 127 -18.72 -12.68 8.24
N ASN A 128 -17.43 -12.54 8.55
CA ASN A 128 -16.68 -13.52 9.32
C ASN A 128 -17.00 -13.47 10.83
N VAL A 129 -17.27 -12.28 11.37
CA VAL A 129 -17.58 -12.08 12.79
C VAL A 129 -19.07 -12.34 13.08
N GLY A 130 -19.93 -12.29 12.05
CA GLY A 130 -21.37 -12.58 12.18
C GLY A 130 -22.14 -11.51 12.95
N MET A 131 -21.52 -10.35 13.21
CA MET A 131 -22.15 -9.18 13.82
C MET A 131 -22.15 -8.03 12.83
N PRO A 132 -23.31 -7.38 12.58
CA PRO A 132 -23.39 -6.27 11.66
C PRO A 132 -22.51 -5.13 12.16
N LEU A 133 -21.68 -4.59 11.27
CA LEU A 133 -20.90 -3.41 11.59
C LEU A 133 -21.87 -2.24 11.81
N GLY A 134 -21.78 -1.60 12.97
CA GLY A 134 -22.60 -0.42 13.27
C GLY A 134 -22.32 0.72 12.28
N ALA A 135 -23.27 1.66 12.15
CA ALA A 135 -23.17 2.80 11.24
C ALA A 135 -21.86 3.59 11.38
N VAL A 136 -21.30 3.66 12.60
CA VAL A 136 -20.02 4.32 12.89
C VAL A 136 -18.84 3.64 12.17
N MET A 137 -18.79 2.31 12.16
CA MET A 137 -17.70 1.57 11.52
C MET A 137 -17.76 1.66 10.00
N TRP A 138 -18.97 1.64 9.44
CA TRP A 138 -19.18 1.88 8.00
C TRP A 138 -18.82 3.32 7.60
N ALA A 139 -19.17 4.31 8.42
CA ALA A 139 -18.75 5.69 8.19
C ALA A 139 -17.22 5.83 8.23
N GLN A 140 -16.56 5.17 9.20
CA GLN A 140 -15.10 5.12 9.29
C GLN A 140 -14.46 4.47 8.07
N GLY A 141 -14.94 3.28 7.65
CA GLY A 141 -14.42 2.61 6.46
C GLY A 141 -14.64 3.43 5.17
N THR A 142 -15.76 4.14 5.08
CA THR A 142 -16.05 5.05 3.95
C THR A 142 -15.10 6.24 3.92
N LEU A 143 -14.82 6.86 5.08
CA LEU A 143 -13.84 7.95 5.18
C LEU A 143 -12.44 7.48 4.78
N GLN A 144 -12.02 6.30 5.25
CA GLN A 144 -10.74 5.71 4.87
C GLN A 144 -10.66 5.41 3.37
N ALA A 145 -11.74 4.87 2.78
CA ALA A 145 -11.82 4.61 1.35
C ALA A 145 -11.76 5.91 0.53
N LEU A 146 -12.42 6.98 0.97
CA LEU A 146 -12.36 8.28 0.29
C LEU A 146 -11.02 9.00 0.47
N PHE A 147 -10.31 8.73 1.55
CA PHE A 147 -8.98 9.31 1.80
C PHE A 147 -7.94 8.81 0.79
N ILE A 148 -7.96 7.53 0.43
CA ILE A 148 -7.00 6.92 -0.50
C ILE A 148 -6.88 7.66 -1.85
N PRO A 149 -7.96 7.94 -2.61
CA PRO A 149 -7.88 8.63 -3.89
C PRO A 149 -7.49 10.09 -3.75
N VAL A 150 -7.92 10.76 -2.67
CA VAL A 150 -7.52 12.14 -2.37
C VAL A 150 -6.01 12.22 -2.13
N LEU A 151 -5.47 11.34 -1.29
CA LEU A 151 -4.03 11.25 -1.04
C LEU A 151 -3.27 10.91 -2.32
N ALA A 152 -3.76 9.96 -3.12
CA ALA A 152 -3.13 9.57 -4.37
C ALA A 152 -3.04 10.74 -5.37
N ALA A 153 -4.12 11.51 -5.51
CA ALA A 153 -4.13 12.70 -6.36
C ALA A 153 -3.16 13.76 -5.85
N PHE A 154 -3.15 14.03 -4.53
CA PHE A 154 -2.25 14.98 -3.90
C PHE A 154 -0.78 14.61 -4.13
N VAL A 155 -0.40 13.36 -3.87
CA VAL A 155 0.97 12.87 -4.09
C VAL A 155 1.36 12.95 -5.57
N HIS A 156 0.43 12.65 -6.48
CA HIS A 156 0.70 12.77 -7.92
C HIS A 156 1.04 14.20 -8.32
N GLU A 157 0.27 15.19 -7.88
CA GLU A 157 0.53 16.61 -8.18
C GLU A 157 1.83 17.10 -7.52
N LEU A 158 2.17 16.62 -6.32
CA LEU A 158 3.47 16.89 -5.69
C LEU A 158 4.62 16.32 -6.52
N ALA A 159 4.50 15.07 -7.00
CA ALA A 159 5.51 14.44 -7.83
C ALA A 159 5.72 15.21 -9.15
N GLN A 160 4.64 15.66 -9.79
CA GLN A 160 4.69 16.49 -10.99
C GLN A 160 5.34 17.85 -10.72
N THR A 161 4.97 18.51 -9.63
CA THR A 161 5.56 19.81 -9.24
C THR A 161 7.05 19.69 -8.95
N ALA A 162 7.47 18.65 -8.24
CA ALA A 162 8.89 18.40 -7.96
C ALA A 162 9.72 18.18 -9.24
N LEU A 163 9.16 17.47 -10.23
CA LEU A 163 9.80 17.30 -11.53
C LEU A 163 9.92 18.64 -12.27
N ARG A 164 8.86 19.45 -12.29
CA ARG A 164 8.87 20.78 -12.92
C ARG A 164 9.90 21.72 -12.28
N MET A 165 9.95 21.78 -10.94
CA MET A 165 10.94 22.59 -10.22
C MET A 165 12.38 22.18 -10.55
N ARG A 166 12.65 20.87 -10.61
CA ARG A 166 13.97 20.36 -10.99
C ARG A 166 14.35 20.75 -12.41
N ASP A 167 13.39 20.70 -13.33
CA ASP A 167 13.64 21.00 -14.74
C ASP A 167 13.83 22.51 -14.96
N SER A 168 13.10 23.36 -14.22
CA SER A 168 13.31 24.82 -14.19
C SER A 168 14.65 25.23 -13.57
N ALA A 169 15.14 24.52 -12.55
CA ALA A 169 16.44 24.82 -11.92
C ALA A 169 17.66 24.42 -12.77
N ARG A 170 17.44 23.73 -13.90
CA ARG A 170 18.49 23.32 -14.85
C ARG A 170 18.57 24.20 -16.09
N GLN A 171 17.63 25.13 -16.25
CA GLN A 171 17.65 26.17 -17.29
C GLN A 171 18.37 27.41 -16.76
#